data_AF-A0A4Q0XVV1-F1
#
_entry.id   AF-A0A4Q0XVV1-F1
#
_cell.length_a   1.000
_cell.length_b   1.000
_cell.length_c   1.000
_cell.angle_alpha   90.00
_cell.angle_beta   90.00
_cell.angle_gamma   90.00
#
_symmetry.space_group_name_H-M   'P 1'
#
loop_
_entity.id
_entity.type
_entity.pdbx_description
1 polymer ?
#
loop_
_entity_poly.entity_id
_entity_poly.type
_entity_poly.pdbx_seq_one_letter_code
_entity_poly.pdbx_strand_id
1 'polypeptide(L)'
;YLSGYTINMISLVGVLIAIGIVVDDAIVVSENIQQHIEEGYPPKEAAVIGAKEMVKPVTVASITTLFSFLPILMISGTMGEVIKLIPIALSALVVASLIESFIFLPIHAAHVLKNGSKVTSWEKANNIYNSILHFFMDYKKSFFTIFVILVPVLTVLAISSSKFQIFPKFDA
;
A
#
# COMPACT_ATOMS: atom_id res chain seq x y z
N TYR A 1 11.55 6.48 -20.52
CA TYR A 1 12.79 6.51 -21.33
C TYR A 1 13.04 5.16 -22.00
N LEU A 2 13.38 4.09 -21.26
CA LEU A 2 13.69 2.77 -21.84
C LEU A 2 12.54 2.13 -22.64
N SER A 3 11.29 2.38 -22.24
CA SER A 3 10.09 1.83 -22.90
C SER A 3 9.48 2.74 -23.97
N GLY A 4 10.15 3.84 -24.36
CA GLY A 4 9.66 4.77 -25.39
C GLY A 4 8.47 5.66 -24.99
N TYR A 5 7.96 5.56 -23.76
CA TYR A 5 6.87 6.41 -23.27
C TYR A 5 7.33 7.80 -22.82
N THR A 6 6.48 8.80 -23.08
CA THR A 6 6.66 10.20 -22.69
C THR A 6 5.85 10.55 -21.44
N ILE A 7 6.21 11.66 -20.79
CA ILE A 7 5.42 12.21 -19.69
C ILE A 7 4.21 12.93 -20.29
N ASN A 8 3.01 12.51 -19.89
CA ASN A 8 1.74 13.15 -20.18
C ASN A 8 0.82 13.13 -18.95
N MET A 9 -0.33 13.80 -19.03
CA MET A 9 -1.29 13.89 -17.92
C MET A 9 -1.68 12.52 -17.34
N ILE A 10 -1.88 11.50 -18.19
CA ILE A 10 -2.28 10.16 -17.73
C ILE A 10 -1.13 9.43 -17.03
N SER A 11 0.10 9.57 -17.52
CA SER A 11 1.27 9.04 -16.83
C SER A 11 1.48 9.72 -15.46
N LEU A 12 1.18 11.01 -15.34
CA LEU A 12 1.26 11.76 -14.08
C LEU A 12 0.18 11.30 -13.09
N VAL A 13 -1.03 10.98 -13.57
CA VAL A 13 -2.07 10.33 -12.74
C VAL A 13 -1.55 8.98 -12.23
N GLY A 14 -0.86 8.20 -13.08
CA GLY A 14 -0.25 6.94 -12.65
C GLY A 14 0.79 7.13 -11.55
N VAL A 15 1.67 8.14 -11.68
CA VAL A 15 2.63 8.50 -10.63
C VAL A 15 1.92 8.95 -9.36
N LEU A 16 0.88 9.78 -9.46
CA LEU A 16 0.12 10.29 -8.32
C LEU A 16 -0.49 9.15 -7.49
N ILE A 17 -1.10 8.15 -8.16
CA ILE A 17 -1.65 6.96 -7.50
C ILE A 17 -0.54 6.16 -6.82
N ALA A 18 0.61 6.03 -7.49
CA ALA A 18 1.72 5.23 -6.99
C ALA A 18 2.44 5.85 -5.77
N ILE A 19 2.34 7.16 -5.52
CA ILE A 19 3.02 7.81 -4.37
C ILE A 19 2.62 7.14 -3.06
N GLY A 20 1.33 6.89 -2.83
CA GLY A 20 0.85 6.25 -1.59
C GLY A 20 1.38 4.82 -1.45
N ILE A 21 1.41 4.08 -2.55
CA ILE A 21 1.86 2.68 -2.57
C ILE A 21 3.36 2.57 -2.29
N VAL A 22 4.17 3.48 -2.84
CA VAL A 22 5.63 3.47 -2.67
C VAL A 22 6.04 3.76 -1.23
N VAL A 23 5.35 4.69 -0.54
CA VAL A 23 5.72 5.02 0.84
C VAL A 23 5.34 3.92 1.83
N ASP A 24 4.32 3.12 1.53
CA ASP A 24 3.85 2.06 2.42
C ASP A 24 4.93 0.99 2.68
N ASP A 25 5.66 0.58 1.64
CA ASP A 25 6.74 -0.41 1.77
C ASP A 25 7.84 0.07 2.74
N ALA A 26 8.25 1.34 2.58
CA ALA A 26 9.28 1.94 3.42
C ALA A 26 8.81 2.15 4.87
N ILE A 27 7.54 2.53 5.07
CA ILE A 27 6.96 2.69 6.40
C ILE A 27 6.97 1.36 7.14
N VAL A 28 6.52 0.27 6.52
CA VAL A 28 6.45 -1.05 7.17
C VAL A 28 7.84 -1.56 7.55
N VAL A 29 8.83 -1.41 6.68
CA VAL A 29 10.21 -1.81 6.98
C VAL A 29 10.80 -0.95 8.10
N SER A 30 10.59 0.37 8.06
CA SER A 30 11.09 1.28 9.09
C SER A 30 10.47 1.02 10.45
N GLU A 31 9.16 0.73 10.50
CA GLU A 31 8.45 0.41 11.73
C GLU A 31 8.99 -0.88 12.35
N ASN A 32 9.25 -1.92 11.54
CA ASN A 32 9.82 -3.16 12.06
C ASN A 32 11.24 -2.96 12.61
N ILE A 33 12.06 -2.12 11.95
CA ILE A 33 13.40 -1.76 12.46
C ILE A 33 13.27 -1.00 13.80
N GLN A 34 12.35 -0.04 13.87
CA GLN A 34 12.11 0.75 15.08
C GLN A 34 11.62 -0.13 16.24
N GLN A 35 10.75 -1.11 15.98
CA GLN A 35 10.29 -2.07 16.98
C GLN A 35 11.46 -2.85 17.60
N HIS A 36 12.40 -3.36 16.78
CA HIS A 36 13.57 -4.06 17.29
C HIS A 36 14.49 -3.14 18.13
N ILE A 37 14.59 -1.86 17.77
CA ILE A 37 15.32 -0.87 18.60
C ILE A 37 14.65 -0.72 19.98
N GLU A 38 13.32 -0.72 20.03
CA GLU A 38 12.54 -0.64 21.27
C GLU A 38 12.68 -1.89 22.15
N GLU A 39 12.84 -3.06 21.52
CA GLU A 39 13.16 -4.32 22.21
C GLU A 39 14.60 -4.34 22.77
N GLY A 40 15.41 -3.34 22.45
CA GLY A 40 16.74 -3.12 23.02
C GLY A 40 17.90 -3.47 22.09
N TYR A 41 17.64 -3.86 20.84
CA TYR A 41 18.69 -4.15 19.87
C TYR A 41 19.46 -2.87 19.47
N PRO A 42 20.78 -2.95 19.23
CA PRO A 42 21.53 -1.85 18.64
C PRO A 42 20.97 -1.46 17.26
N PRO A 43 20.94 -0.17 16.87
CA PRO A 43 20.31 0.28 15.62
C PRO A 43 20.79 -0.43 14.35
N LYS A 44 22.09 -0.75 14.28
CA LYS A 44 22.67 -1.50 13.17
C LYS A 44 22.16 -2.94 13.08
N GLU A 45 21.99 -3.60 14.22
CA GLU A 45 21.49 -4.97 14.29
C GLU A 45 19.99 -5.01 14.01
N ALA A 46 19.24 -4.09 14.63
CA ALA A 46 17.81 -3.89 14.37
C ALA A 46 17.52 -3.62 12.90
N ALA A 47 18.34 -2.81 12.21
CA ALA A 47 18.19 -2.55 10.78
C ALA A 47 18.30 -3.81 9.93
N VAL A 48 19.23 -4.72 10.27
CA VAL A 48 19.42 -5.98 9.53
C VAL A 48 18.29 -6.95 9.81
N ILE A 49 17.92 -7.13 11.08
CA ILE A 49 16.85 -8.06 11.48
C ILE A 49 15.51 -7.57 10.92
N GLY A 50 15.19 -6.30 11.17
CA GLY A 50 13.93 -5.69 10.77
C GLY A 50 13.70 -5.74 9.25
N ALA A 51 14.73 -5.42 8.46
CA ALA A 51 14.65 -5.53 7.01
C ALA A 51 14.51 -6.98 6.53
N LYS A 52 15.26 -7.92 7.13
CA LYS A 52 15.25 -9.35 6.75
C LYS A 52 13.89 -10.00 6.95
N GLU A 53 13.21 -9.69 8.05
CA GLU A 53 11.87 -10.21 8.32
C GLU A 53 10.83 -9.69 7.33
N MET A 54 10.98 -8.42 6.91
CA MET A 54 10.04 -7.76 6.03
C MET A 54 10.21 -8.11 4.54
N VAL A 55 11.32 -8.75 4.14
CA VAL A 55 11.56 -9.16 2.74
C VAL A 55 10.37 -9.94 2.17
N LYS A 56 9.90 -10.96 2.89
CA LYS A 56 8.81 -11.82 2.41
C LYS A 56 7.45 -11.10 2.34
N PRO A 57 6.93 -10.51 3.45
CA PRO A 57 5.61 -9.88 3.41
C PRO A 57 5.53 -8.71 2.43
N VAL A 58 6.53 -7.83 2.40
CA VAL A 58 6.53 -6.66 1.50
C VAL A 58 6.63 -7.10 0.05
N THR A 59 7.57 -8.01 -0.30
CA THR A 59 7.68 -8.49 -1.70
C THR A 59 6.38 -9.13 -2.19
N VAL A 60 5.70 -9.91 -1.35
CA VAL A 60 4.40 -10.52 -1.71
C VAL A 60 3.31 -9.47 -1.88
N ALA A 61 3.28 -8.45 -1.01
CA ALA A 61 2.34 -7.33 -1.14
C ALA A 61 2.57 -6.56 -2.44
N SER A 62 3.82 -6.17 -2.73
CA SER A 62 4.19 -5.47 -3.95
C SER A 62 3.84 -6.28 -5.21
N ILE A 63 4.10 -7.59 -5.23
CA ILE A 63 3.72 -8.48 -6.34
C ILE A 63 2.20 -8.51 -6.51
N THR A 64 1.45 -8.62 -5.42
CA THR A 64 -0.03 -8.63 -5.46
C THR A 64 -0.56 -7.31 -6.04
N THR A 65 0.05 -6.19 -5.65
CA THR A 65 -0.25 -4.88 -6.24
C THR A 65 0.00 -4.87 -7.74
N LEU A 66 1.17 -5.33 -8.21
CA LEU A 66 1.46 -5.44 -9.65
C LEU A 66 0.41 -6.29 -10.40
N PHE A 67 0.01 -7.42 -9.82
CA PHE A 67 -1.00 -8.30 -10.43
C PHE A 67 -2.38 -7.65 -10.52
N SER A 68 -2.77 -6.81 -9.56
CA SER A 68 -4.06 -6.11 -9.58
C SER A 68 -4.22 -5.19 -10.81
N PHE A 69 -3.10 -4.73 -11.36
CA PHE A 69 -3.05 -3.83 -12.52
C PHE A 69 -2.88 -4.54 -13.86
N LEU A 70 -2.62 -5.86 -13.86
CA LEU A 70 -2.42 -6.65 -15.06
C LEU A 70 -3.62 -6.63 -16.03
N PRO A 71 -4.89 -6.67 -15.57
CA PRO A 71 -6.04 -6.58 -16.48
C PRO A 71 -6.07 -5.30 -17.30
N ILE A 72 -5.59 -4.18 -16.75
CA ILE A 72 -5.57 -2.89 -17.43
C ILE A 72 -4.60 -2.91 -18.63
N LEU A 73 -3.47 -3.62 -18.50
CA LEU A 73 -2.51 -3.80 -19.58
C LEU A 73 -3.07 -4.62 -20.75
N MET A 74 -4.12 -5.41 -20.53
CA MET A 74 -4.76 -6.26 -21.54
C MET A 74 -5.88 -5.55 -22.30
N ILE A 75 -6.26 -4.33 -21.89
CA ILE A 75 -7.30 -3.55 -22.58
C ILE A 75 -6.78 -3.15 -23.96
N SER A 76 -7.52 -3.54 -25.00
CA SER A 76 -7.19 -3.23 -26.39
C SER A 76 -7.86 -1.94 -26.88
N GLY A 77 -7.35 -1.38 -27.98
CA GLY A 77 -7.89 -0.17 -28.62
C GLY A 77 -7.21 1.12 -28.17
N THR A 78 -7.65 2.25 -28.71
CA THR A 78 -7.06 3.59 -28.46
C THR A 78 -7.10 3.98 -26.98
N MET A 79 -8.18 3.62 -26.28
CA MET A 79 -8.32 3.86 -24.84
C MET A 79 -7.31 3.03 -24.03
N GLY A 80 -7.09 1.76 -24.40
CA GLY A 80 -6.10 0.90 -23.75
C GLY A 80 -4.68 1.43 -23.89
N GLU A 81 -4.33 1.93 -25.08
CA GLU A 81 -3.02 2.55 -25.35
C GLU A 81 -2.71 3.76 -24.46
N VAL A 82 -3.73 4.52 -24.08
CA VAL A 82 -3.58 5.67 -23.18
C VAL A 82 -3.53 5.21 -21.72
N ILE A 83 -4.43 4.33 -21.30
CA ILE A 83 -4.58 3.92 -19.90
C ILE A 83 -3.42 3.02 -19.45
N LYS A 84 -2.82 2.21 -20.34
CA LYS A 84 -1.68 1.33 -20.00
C LYS A 84 -0.46 2.07 -19.44
N LEU A 85 -0.37 3.39 -19.62
CA LEU A 85 0.68 4.21 -19.02
C LEU A 85 0.62 4.23 -17.49
N ILE A 86 -0.57 4.13 -16.91
CA ILE A 86 -0.76 4.08 -15.45
C ILE A 86 -0.07 2.86 -14.83
N PRO A 87 -0.44 1.61 -15.21
CA PRO A 87 0.16 0.42 -14.63
C PRO A 87 1.64 0.28 -14.95
N ILE A 88 2.11 0.79 -16.08
CA ILE A 88 3.55 0.81 -16.42
C ILE A 88 4.33 1.72 -15.47
N ALA A 89 3.85 2.96 -15.26
CA ALA A 89 4.49 3.90 -14.34
C ALA A 89 4.49 3.36 -12.91
N LEU A 90 3.36 2.80 -12.47
CA LEU A 90 3.21 2.18 -11.16
C LEU A 90 4.16 0.99 -10.99
N SER A 91 4.28 0.13 -12.00
CA SER A 91 5.19 -1.02 -11.93
C SER A 91 6.65 -0.61 -11.75
N ALA A 92 7.09 0.42 -12.48
CA ALA A 92 8.43 0.96 -12.32
C ALA A 92 8.66 1.54 -10.92
N LEU A 93 7.67 2.23 -10.36
CA LEU A 93 7.74 2.83 -9.03
C LEU A 93 7.73 1.80 -7.91
N VAL A 94 6.91 0.74 -8.01
CA VAL A 94 6.90 -0.36 -7.03
C VAL A 94 8.25 -1.08 -7.01
N VAL A 95 8.86 -1.34 -8.17
CA VAL A 95 10.20 -1.93 -8.23
C VAL A 95 11.25 -1.01 -7.62
N ALA A 96 11.18 0.30 -7.89
CA ALA A 96 12.05 1.29 -7.27
C ALA A 96 11.86 1.35 -5.74
N SER A 97 10.62 1.23 -5.26
CA SER A 97 10.25 1.18 -3.84
C SER A 97 10.92 0.02 -3.12
N LEU A 98 10.82 -1.19 -3.68
CA LEU A 98 11.45 -2.38 -3.11
C LEU A 98 12.97 -2.23 -2.97
N ILE A 99 13.61 -1.64 -3.99
CA ILE A 99 15.05 -1.34 -3.97
C ILE A 99 15.36 -0.33 -2.85
N GLU A 100 14.57 0.74 -2.76
CA GLU A 100 14.73 1.77 -1.72
C GLU A 100 14.58 1.19 -0.31
N SER A 101 13.48 0.47 -0.07
CA SER A 101 13.09 -0.05 1.24
C SER A 101 14.03 -1.12 1.79
N PHE A 102 14.69 -1.91 0.92
CA PHE A 102 15.60 -2.97 1.37
C PHE A 102 17.08 -2.63 1.30
N ILE A 103 17.47 -1.62 0.51
CA ILE A 103 18.88 -1.25 0.36
C ILE A 103 19.15 0.07 1.06
N PHE A 104 18.43 1.13 0.71
CA PHE A 104 18.74 2.48 1.18
C PHE A 104 18.17 2.73 2.57
N LEU A 105 16.92 2.36 2.81
CA LEU A 105 16.25 2.60 4.08
C LEU A 105 16.97 1.95 5.28
N PRO A 106 17.40 0.68 5.27
CA PRO A 106 18.07 0.08 6.43
C PRO A 106 19.43 0.73 6.72
N ILE A 107 20.14 1.19 5.68
CA ILE A 107 21.40 1.93 5.83
C ILE A 107 21.14 3.28 6.52
N HIS A 108 20.12 4.02 6.10
CA HIS A 108 19.76 5.29 6.72
C HIS A 108 19.26 5.07 8.16
N ALA A 109 18.38 4.09 8.38
CA ALA A 109 17.84 3.75 9.69
C ALA A 109 18.96 3.43 10.70
N ALA A 110 19.97 2.66 10.30
CA ALA A 110 21.10 2.30 11.16
C ALA A 110 21.93 3.51 11.65
N HIS A 111 21.92 4.63 10.94
CA HIS A 111 22.68 5.85 11.29
C HIS A 111 21.81 6.93 11.95
N VAL A 112 20.52 6.99 11.59
CA VAL A 112 19.59 8.03 12.03
C VAL A 112 18.84 7.63 13.29
N LEU A 113 18.40 6.38 13.40
CA LEU A 113 17.66 5.90 14.56
C LEU A 113 18.59 5.69 15.76
N LYS A 114 18.09 6.01 16.96
CA LYS A 114 18.85 5.99 18.21
C LYS A 114 18.05 5.27 19.28
N ASN A 115 18.75 4.58 20.17
CA ASN A 115 18.14 3.98 21.36
C ASN A 115 17.55 5.08 22.27
N GLY A 116 16.34 4.85 22.79
CA GLY A 116 15.67 5.77 23.70
C GLY A 116 14.98 6.96 23.03
N SER A 117 14.73 6.92 21.71
CA SER A 117 13.80 7.84 21.07
C SER A 117 12.42 7.72 21.74
N LYS A 118 11.80 8.86 22.07
CA LYS A 118 10.43 8.85 22.61
C LYS A 118 9.49 8.43 21.51
N VAL A 119 8.98 7.21 21.60
CA VAL A 119 7.93 6.71 20.72
C VAL A 119 6.57 7.08 21.26
N THR A 120 5.64 7.34 20.35
CA THR A 120 4.27 7.70 20.71
C THR A 120 3.58 6.46 21.26
N SER A 121 3.11 6.49 22.51
CA SER A 121 2.35 5.37 23.06
C SER A 121 0.98 5.28 22.39
N TRP A 122 0.72 4.15 21.72
CA TRP A 122 -0.56 3.82 21.10
C TRP A 122 -1.52 3.05 22.03
N GLU A 123 -1.19 2.93 23.32
CA GLU A 123 -1.92 2.11 24.29
C GLU A 123 -3.41 2.44 24.37
N LYS A 124 -3.77 3.73 24.35
CA LYS A 124 -5.18 4.16 24.34
C LYS A 124 -5.92 3.70 23.09
N ALA A 125 -5.30 3.83 21.92
CA ALA A 125 -5.89 3.40 20.66
C ALA A 125 -6.04 1.87 20.62
N ASN A 126 -5.02 1.15 21.10
CA ASN A 126 -5.02 -0.31 21.20
C ASN A 126 -6.12 -0.82 22.14
N ASN A 127 -6.37 -0.15 23.27
CA ASN A 127 -7.45 -0.53 24.18
C ASN A 127 -8.84 -0.36 23.53
N ILE A 128 -9.05 0.72 22.77
CA ILE A 128 -10.29 0.94 22.01
C ILE A 128 -10.44 -0.15 20.93
N TYR A 129 -9.38 -0.38 20.15
CA TYR A 129 -9.36 -1.42 19.12
C TYR A 129 -9.68 -2.80 19.69
N ASN A 130 -9.05 -3.18 20.80
CA ASN A 130 -9.29 -4.46 21.46
C ASN A 130 -10.74 -4.60 21.95
N SER A 131 -11.33 -3.54 22.50
CA SER A 131 -12.73 -3.56 22.93
C SER A 131 -13.69 -3.82 21.76
N ILE A 132 -13.45 -3.16 20.62
CA ILE A 132 -14.23 -3.36 19.39
C ILE A 132 -14.02 -4.78 18.83
N LEU A 133 -12.78 -5.26 18.82
CA LEU A 133 -12.43 -6.58 18.32
C LEU A 133 -13.11 -7.68 19.14
N HIS A 134 -13.08 -7.59 20.47
CA HIS A 134 -13.75 -8.53 21.35
C HIS A 134 -15.26 -8.55 21.14
N PHE A 135 -15.88 -7.38 20.98
CA PHE A 135 -17.31 -7.29 20.63
C PHE A 135 -17.63 -8.07 19.35
N PHE A 136 -16.86 -7.89 18.27
CA PHE A 136 -17.09 -8.63 17.03
C PHE A 136 -16.76 -10.12 17.14
N MET A 137 -15.76 -10.50 17.94
CA MET A 137 -15.42 -11.91 18.18
C MET A 137 -16.50 -12.66 18.96
N ASP A 138 -17.11 -12.03 19.96
CA ASP A 138 -18.20 -12.62 20.75
C ASP A 138 -19.44 -12.89 19.88
N TYR A 139 -19.73 -11.99 18.93
CA TYR A 139 -20.86 -12.09 18.01
C TYR A 139 -20.47 -12.58 16.60
N LYS A 140 -19.37 -13.33 16.46
CA LYS A 140 -18.78 -13.71 15.15
C LYS A 140 -19.76 -14.25 14.10
N LYS A 141 -20.73 -15.06 14.52
CA LYS A 141 -21.73 -15.64 13.60
C LYS A 141 -22.69 -14.57 13.07
N SER A 142 -23.22 -13.74 13.96
CA SER A 142 -24.12 -12.64 13.60
C SER A 142 -23.39 -11.64 12.71
N PHE A 143 -22.17 -11.24 13.10
CA PHE A 143 -21.33 -10.35 12.31
C PHE A 143 -21.07 -10.89 10.90
N PHE A 144 -20.66 -12.16 10.78
CA PHE A 144 -20.39 -12.78 9.49
C PHE A 144 -21.64 -12.83 8.60
N THR A 145 -22.79 -13.21 9.15
CA THR A 145 -24.06 -13.23 8.40
C THR A 145 -24.47 -11.84 7.93
N ILE A 146 -24.36 -10.84 8.81
CA ILE A 146 -24.65 -9.45 8.46
C ILE A 146 -23.69 -8.97 7.38
N PHE A 147 -22.39 -9.21 7.51
CA PHE A 147 -21.38 -8.80 6.53
C PHE A 147 -21.63 -9.39 5.13
N VAL A 148 -21.90 -10.70 5.05
CA VAL A 148 -22.16 -11.42 3.79
C VAL A 148 -23.44 -10.92 3.10
N ILE A 149 -24.44 -10.45 3.83
CA ILE A 149 -25.68 -9.91 3.25
C ILE A 149 -25.53 -8.41 2.93
N LEU A 150 -24.99 -7.63 3.87
CA LEU A 150 -24.92 -6.19 3.80
C LEU A 150 -24.01 -5.71 2.67
N VAL A 151 -22.82 -6.30 2.51
CA VAL A 151 -21.84 -5.85 1.51
C VAL A 151 -22.39 -5.99 0.09
N PRO A 152 -22.90 -7.15 -0.36
CA PRO A 152 -23.49 -7.26 -1.70
C PRO A 152 -24.69 -6.35 -1.91
N VAL A 153 -25.57 -6.20 -0.91
CA VAL A 153 -26.75 -5.31 -1.01
C VAL A 153 -26.30 -3.86 -1.22
N LEU A 154 -25.33 -3.39 -0.42
CA LEU A 154 -24.78 -2.04 -0.57
C LEU A 154 -24.10 -1.87 -1.93
N THR A 155 -23.35 -2.86 -2.41
CA THR A 155 -22.73 -2.83 -3.74
C THR A 155 -23.78 -2.72 -4.85
N VAL A 156 -24.85 -3.50 -4.82
CA VAL A 156 -25.93 -3.45 -5.81
C VAL A 156 -26.65 -2.11 -5.79
N LEU A 157 -26.96 -1.58 -4.61
CA LEU A 157 -27.60 -0.26 -4.46
C LEU A 157 -26.69 0.87 -4.96
N ALA A 158 -25.40 0.81 -4.68
CA ALA A 158 -24.42 1.79 -5.15
C ALA A 158 -24.31 1.77 -6.68
N ILE A 159 -24.26 0.58 -7.30
CA ILE A 159 -24.22 0.45 -8.76
C ILE A 159 -25.52 0.94 -9.39
N SER A 160 -26.68 0.57 -8.83
CA SER A 160 -27.99 0.96 -9.37
C SER A 160 -28.27 2.46 -9.28
N SER A 161 -27.68 3.16 -8.30
CA SER A 161 -27.82 4.61 -8.14
C SER A 161 -26.75 5.42 -8.88
N SER A 162 -25.70 4.75 -9.39
CA SER A 162 -24.58 5.39 -10.07
C SER A 162 -24.95 5.80 -11.50
N LYS A 163 -24.79 7.09 -11.81
CA LYS A 163 -24.89 7.61 -13.18
C LYS A 163 -23.54 7.45 -13.86
N PHE A 164 -23.36 6.35 -14.58
CA PHE A 164 -22.09 6.06 -15.25
C PHE A 164 -21.76 7.12 -16.31
N GLN A 165 -20.59 7.75 -16.17
CA GLN A 165 -20.03 8.69 -17.15
C GLN A 165 -18.55 8.35 -17.32
N ILE A 166 -18.14 8.01 -18.55
CA ILE A 166 -16.77 7.50 -18.83
C ILE A 166 -15.70 8.58 -18.64
N PHE A 167 -15.99 9.82 -19.05
CA PHE A 167 -15.13 10.97 -18.81
C PHE A 167 -15.94 12.16 -18.33
N PRO A 168 -15.44 12.95 -17.36
CA PRO A 168 -16.01 14.26 -17.09
C PRO A 168 -15.96 15.09 -18.37
N LYS A 169 -16.95 15.96 -18.58
CA LYS A 169 -16.88 16.91 -19.68
C LYS A 169 -15.75 17.88 -19.33
N PHE A 170 -14.73 17.95 -20.17
CA PHE A 170 -13.69 18.96 -20.03
C PHE A 170 -14.29 20.29 -20.52
N ASP A 171 -14.20 21.32 -19.69
CA ASP A 171 -14.51 22.68 -20.13
C ASP A 171 -13.46 23.06 -21.18
N ALA A 172 -13.94 23.44 -22.37
CA ALA A 172 -13.12 23.87 -23.51
C ALA A 172 -12.69 25.34 -23.35
#